data_AF-A0A3B1C7G0-F1
#
_entry.id   AF-A0A3B1C7G0-F1
#
_cell.length_a   1.000
_cell.length_b   1.000
_cell.length_c   1.000
_cell.angle_alpha   90.00
_cell.angle_beta   90.00
_cell.angle_gamma   90.00
#
_symmetry.space_group_name_H-M   'P 1'
#
loop_
_entity.id
_entity.type
_entity.pdbx_description
1 polymer ?
#
loop_
_entity_poly.entity_id
_entity_poly.type
_entity_poly.pdbx_seq_one_letter_code
_entity_poly.pdbx_strand_id
1 'polypeptide(L)'
;MKKHFKYFLLALAFIKFGCTEPAPTEIYVPEVPSDAQVDIEVLSPQPDLYVYQNGYDSIGYVAPTPSNKAIINLSGIRNTYKQYTVKRTSAFALFIDKNEKAVTPDGRTIGYLSRLIGKVSFNDVKAIPLPRIVKYKWHGAVVDTLLGWVHYFAQKHGSSALFPFPYNSSIEFKLEPIVGNNIIFDIPTPKEIVGKVIVHGTVRNKDLKIKLKWNSIDHGDILFIVGGMNQNDFSPFPLYKIRVKDTGEVNIPRSLLQTFPFGRFKQMVISFVRQRFVGDPRNGDQIIVAQSIHNIKIDVP
;
A
#
# COMPACT_ATOMS: atom_id res chain seq x y z
N MET A 1 48.38 15.75 -23.72
CA MET A 1 47.59 15.50 -22.50
C MET A 1 46.27 16.29 -22.38
N LYS A 2 46.18 17.57 -22.81
CA LYS A 2 44.94 18.38 -22.69
C LYS A 2 43.71 17.88 -23.48
N LYS A 3 43.89 17.09 -24.56
CA LYS A 3 42.78 16.54 -25.36
C LYS A 3 42.00 15.44 -24.64
N HIS A 4 42.66 14.59 -23.86
CA HIS A 4 42.00 13.48 -23.15
C HIS A 4 41.27 13.91 -21.88
N PHE A 5 41.65 15.06 -21.29
CA PHE A 5 40.99 15.61 -20.12
C PHE A 5 39.54 16.04 -20.40
N LYS A 6 39.24 16.51 -21.62
CA LYS A 6 37.87 16.89 -22.03
C LYS A 6 36.94 15.68 -22.14
N TYR A 7 37.44 14.54 -22.63
CA TYR A 7 36.64 13.30 -22.71
C TYR A 7 36.42 12.68 -21.33
N PHE A 8 37.39 12.79 -20.41
CA PHE A 8 37.24 12.35 -19.03
C PHE A 8 36.17 13.16 -18.27
N LEU A 9 36.14 14.48 -18.47
CA LEU A 9 35.09 15.36 -17.92
C LEU A 9 33.70 15.07 -18.49
N LEU A 10 33.62 14.75 -19.78
CA LEU A 10 32.36 14.36 -20.43
C LEU A 10 31.83 13.03 -19.87
N ALA A 11 32.72 12.04 -19.66
CA ALA A 11 32.35 10.75 -19.06
C ALA A 11 31.87 10.88 -17.61
N LEU A 12 32.48 11.76 -16.81
CA LEU A 12 32.02 12.06 -15.44
C LEU A 12 30.65 12.77 -15.42
N ALA A 13 30.33 13.57 -16.43
CA ALA A 13 29.03 14.23 -16.54
C ALA A 13 27.90 13.21 -16.80
N PHE A 14 28.13 12.18 -17.61
CA PHE A 14 27.13 11.13 -17.84
C PHE A 14 26.81 10.31 -16.58
N ILE A 15 27.79 10.12 -15.68
CA ILE A 15 27.60 9.39 -14.41
C ILE A 15 26.79 10.22 -13.41
N LYS A 16 26.88 11.56 -13.45
CA LYS A 16 26.11 12.45 -12.55
C LYS A 16 24.69 12.78 -13.02
N PHE A 17 24.42 12.70 -14.33
CA PHE A 17 23.09 12.99 -14.88
C PHE A 17 22.29 11.73 -15.24
N GLY A 18 22.89 10.54 -15.20
CA GLY A 18 22.21 9.26 -15.40
C GLY A 18 21.53 8.71 -14.14
N CYS A 19 20.75 9.53 -13.43
CA CYS A 19 19.89 9.04 -12.34
C CYS A 19 18.44 8.99 -12.83
N THR A 20 18.15 8.05 -13.73
CA THR A 20 16.76 7.63 -13.96
C THR A 20 16.35 6.78 -12.76
N GLU A 21 15.37 7.24 -11.98
CA GLU A 21 14.65 6.36 -11.06
C GLU A 21 14.24 5.10 -11.84
N PRO A 22 14.54 3.88 -11.34
CA PRO A 22 14.15 2.69 -12.06
C PRO A 22 12.63 2.67 -12.18
N ALA A 23 12.13 2.61 -13.41
CA ALA A 23 10.73 2.34 -13.66
C ALA A 23 10.34 1.02 -12.96
N PRO A 24 9.08 0.87 -12.50
CA PRO A 24 8.62 -0.38 -11.90
C PRO A 24 8.95 -1.55 -12.83
N THR A 25 9.73 -2.52 -12.32
CA THR A 25 10.09 -3.71 -13.09
C THR A 25 8.88 -4.62 -13.17
N GLU A 26 8.21 -4.67 -14.32
CA GLU A 26 7.22 -5.69 -14.63
C GLU A 26 7.93 -7.06 -14.74
N ILE A 27 7.46 -8.05 -13.98
CA ILE A 27 7.93 -9.43 -14.15
C ILE A 27 7.06 -10.09 -15.22
N TYR A 28 7.67 -10.45 -16.35
CA TYR A 28 7.03 -11.31 -17.34
C TYR A 28 6.82 -12.73 -16.76
N VAL A 29 5.57 -13.14 -16.59
CA VAL A 29 5.23 -14.49 -16.11
C VAL A 29 4.70 -15.33 -17.28
N PRO A 30 5.50 -16.26 -17.84
CA PRO A 30 5.12 -17.04 -19.03
C PRO A 30 4.06 -18.12 -18.77
N GLU A 31 3.65 -18.35 -17.51
CA GLU A 31 2.79 -19.48 -17.11
C GLU A 31 1.31 -19.13 -16.93
N VAL A 32 0.91 -17.88 -17.20
CA VAL A 32 -0.49 -17.47 -17.08
C VAL A 32 -1.17 -17.67 -18.43
N PRO A 33 -2.21 -18.52 -18.55
CA PRO A 33 -2.93 -18.68 -19.81
C PRO A 33 -3.49 -17.32 -20.25
N SER A 34 -3.48 -17.04 -21.56
CA SER A 34 -3.69 -15.68 -22.10
C SER A 34 -5.05 -15.06 -21.78
N ASP A 35 -5.96 -15.85 -21.21
CA ASP A 35 -7.30 -15.50 -20.74
C ASP A 35 -7.34 -15.03 -19.27
N ALA A 36 -6.34 -15.38 -18.46
CA ALA A 36 -6.19 -14.89 -17.08
C ALA A 36 -5.26 -13.66 -17.05
N GLN A 37 -5.79 -12.46 -17.22
CA GLN A 37 -5.00 -11.22 -17.06
C GLN A 37 -4.55 -11.06 -15.59
N VAL A 38 -3.33 -11.47 -15.28
CA VAL A 38 -2.68 -11.28 -13.97
C VAL A 38 -1.55 -10.26 -14.14
N ASP A 39 -1.71 -9.09 -13.51
CA ASP A 39 -0.72 -8.00 -13.52
C ASP A 39 0.03 -7.99 -12.18
N ILE A 40 1.37 -8.00 -12.22
CA ILE A 40 2.23 -8.19 -11.03
C ILE A 40 3.22 -7.06 -10.91
N GLU A 41 3.16 -6.37 -9.77
CA GLU A 41 4.06 -5.29 -9.38
C GLU A 41 4.94 -5.73 -8.20
N VAL A 42 6.27 -5.58 -8.34
CA VAL A 42 7.23 -5.85 -7.27
C VAL A 42 7.36 -4.62 -6.39
N LEU A 43 6.89 -4.72 -5.15
CA LEU A 43 6.91 -3.60 -4.18
C LEU A 43 8.27 -3.46 -3.48
N SER A 44 9.02 -4.57 -3.36
CA SER A 44 10.36 -4.58 -2.76
C SER A 44 11.32 -5.39 -3.63
N PRO A 45 11.99 -4.77 -4.62
CA PRO A 45 12.87 -5.48 -5.55
C PRO A 45 14.14 -6.02 -4.90
N GLN A 46 14.53 -5.51 -3.74
CA GLN A 46 15.64 -6.01 -2.93
C GLN A 46 15.15 -6.23 -1.49
N PRO A 47 14.43 -7.33 -1.22
CA PRO A 47 13.86 -7.55 0.10
C PRO A 47 14.94 -7.63 1.19
N ASP A 48 16.14 -8.12 0.86
CA ASP A 48 17.27 -8.27 1.78
C ASP A 48 17.94 -6.93 2.15
N LEU A 49 17.81 -5.94 1.28
CA LEU A 49 18.28 -4.57 1.53
C LEU A 49 17.08 -3.77 2.02
N TYR A 50 16.95 -3.67 3.34
CA TYR A 50 15.94 -2.80 3.96
C TYR A 50 16.19 -1.35 3.51
N VAL A 51 15.48 -0.89 2.48
CA VAL A 51 15.70 0.43 1.85
C VAL A 51 14.50 1.35 1.99
N TYR A 52 13.29 0.85 2.28
CA TYR A 52 12.12 1.73 2.41
C TYR A 52 10.95 1.00 3.08
N GLN A 53 10.47 1.47 4.23
CA GLN A 53 9.17 1.05 4.77
C GLN A 53 8.13 2.12 4.42
N ASN A 54 7.53 2.00 3.24
CA ASN A 54 6.33 2.77 2.92
C ASN A 54 5.07 2.17 3.53
N GLY A 55 5.14 1.93 4.85
CA GLY A 55 4.00 1.68 5.70
C GLY A 55 2.96 0.76 5.08
N TYR A 56 3.35 -0.49 4.77
CA TYR A 56 2.33 -1.54 4.68
C TYR A 56 1.80 -1.82 6.08
N ASP A 57 0.95 -0.92 6.52
CA ASP A 57 0.01 -1.23 7.54
C ASP A 57 -1.08 -2.13 6.93
N SER A 58 -1.86 -2.72 7.80
CA SER A 58 -3.03 -3.54 7.43
C SER A 58 -4.14 -2.74 6.72
N ILE A 59 -3.87 -1.49 6.34
CA ILE A 59 -4.77 -0.49 5.72
C ILE A 59 -4.54 -0.42 4.19
N GLY A 60 -3.63 -1.24 3.64
CA GLY A 60 -3.64 -1.62 2.23
C GLY A 60 -3.20 -0.54 1.24
N TYR A 61 -2.52 0.52 1.70
CA TYR A 61 -1.97 1.54 0.81
C TYR A 61 -0.45 1.56 0.85
N VAL A 62 0.18 1.04 -0.20
CA VAL A 62 1.60 1.22 -0.48
C VAL A 62 1.68 2.07 -1.74
N ALA A 63 1.64 3.39 -1.61
CA ALA A 63 2.09 4.25 -2.70
C ALA A 63 3.50 4.76 -2.36
N PRO A 64 4.48 4.67 -3.27
CA PRO A 64 5.62 5.58 -3.25
C PRO A 64 5.11 7.02 -3.30
N THR A 65 5.87 7.95 -2.70
CA THR A 65 5.56 9.37 -2.52
C THR A 65 4.44 9.88 -3.44
N PRO A 66 3.20 10.01 -2.93
CA PRO A 66 2.04 10.20 -3.80
C PRO A 66 2.17 11.48 -4.62
N SER A 67 1.89 11.37 -5.92
CA SER A 67 1.91 12.49 -6.85
C SER A 67 0.67 13.38 -6.76
N ASN A 68 -0.23 13.14 -5.80
CA ASN A 68 -1.52 13.83 -5.66
C ASN A 68 -1.44 14.91 -4.57
N LYS A 69 -2.19 15.99 -4.73
CA LYS A 69 -2.31 17.08 -3.74
C LYS A 69 -3.24 16.70 -2.58
N ALA A 70 -4.18 15.80 -2.81
CA ALA A 70 -5.08 15.32 -1.77
C ALA A 70 -5.24 13.80 -1.85
N ILE A 71 -5.24 13.14 -0.69
CA ILE A 71 -5.49 11.70 -0.57
C ILE A 71 -6.47 11.47 0.55
N ILE A 72 -7.58 10.83 0.22
CA ILE A 72 -8.60 10.42 1.19
C ILE A 72 -8.74 8.90 1.04
N ASN A 73 -8.47 8.17 2.11
CA ASN A 73 -8.56 6.72 2.13
C ASN A 73 -9.48 6.26 3.27
N LEU A 74 -10.37 5.35 2.95
CA LEU A 74 -11.29 4.70 3.88
C LEU A 74 -11.12 3.19 3.75
N SER A 75 -10.96 2.50 4.87
CA SER A 75 -10.66 1.07 4.89
C SER A 75 -11.48 0.31 5.93
N GLY A 76 -12.28 -0.65 5.45
CA GLY A 76 -12.89 -1.70 6.25
C GLY A 76 -11.98 -2.92 6.25
N ILE A 77 -11.37 -3.22 7.39
CA ILE A 77 -10.28 -4.19 7.51
C ILE A 77 -10.75 -5.39 8.31
N ARG A 78 -10.53 -6.57 7.75
CA ARG A 78 -10.69 -7.86 8.40
C ARG A 78 -9.33 -8.52 8.52
N ASN A 79 -8.95 -8.93 9.72
CA ASN A 79 -7.71 -9.66 9.98
C ASN A 79 -8.06 -11.06 10.47
N THR A 80 -7.60 -12.08 9.75
CA THR A 80 -7.82 -13.49 10.09
C THR A 80 -6.48 -14.18 10.32
N TYR A 81 -6.38 -14.89 11.43
CA TYR A 81 -5.28 -15.80 11.72
C TYR A 81 -5.84 -17.04 12.41
N LYS A 82 -5.57 -18.21 11.83
CA LYS A 82 -6.17 -19.48 12.25
C LYS A 82 -7.70 -19.34 12.30
N GLN A 83 -8.34 -19.60 13.44
CA GLN A 83 -9.79 -19.49 13.61
C GLN A 83 -10.26 -18.11 14.10
N TYR A 84 -9.34 -17.17 14.35
CA TYR A 84 -9.67 -15.87 14.92
C TYR A 84 -9.77 -14.82 13.82
N THR A 85 -10.87 -14.07 13.82
CA THR A 85 -11.10 -12.92 12.94
C THR A 85 -11.35 -11.66 13.78
N VAL A 86 -10.65 -10.57 13.45
CA VAL A 86 -10.87 -9.24 14.04
C VAL A 86 -11.21 -8.25 12.93
N LYS A 87 -12.29 -7.49 13.10
CA LYS A 87 -12.67 -6.39 12.19
C LYS A 87 -12.23 -5.04 12.76
N ARG A 88 -11.83 -4.13 11.89
CA ARG A 88 -11.42 -2.76 12.22
C ARG A 88 -11.83 -1.81 11.09
N THR A 89 -12.02 -0.54 11.43
CA THR A 89 -12.18 0.54 10.46
C THR A 89 -11.04 1.53 10.63
N SER A 90 -10.53 2.04 9.51
CA SER A 90 -9.60 3.17 9.49
C SER A 90 -9.94 4.12 8.36
N ALA A 91 -9.64 5.39 8.57
CA ALA A 91 -9.78 6.44 7.58
C ALA A 91 -8.63 7.42 7.73
N PHE A 92 -8.14 7.99 6.63
CA PHE A 92 -7.24 9.12 6.70
C PHE A 92 -7.47 10.11 5.56
N ALA A 93 -7.14 11.37 5.81
CA ALA A 93 -7.05 12.41 4.81
C ALA A 93 -5.68 13.09 4.90
N LEU A 94 -5.06 13.30 3.76
CA LEU A 94 -3.73 13.89 3.62
C LEU A 94 -3.78 14.97 2.54
N PHE A 95 -3.28 16.16 2.88
CA PHE A 95 -3.25 17.31 1.97
C PHE A 95 -1.81 17.76 1.79
N ILE A 96 -1.30 17.59 0.58
CA ILE A 96 0.12 17.68 0.24
C ILE A 96 0.40 18.98 -0.49
N ASP A 97 1.42 19.71 -0.04
CA ASP A 97 1.98 20.83 -0.78
C ASP A 97 3.11 20.36 -1.69
N LYS A 98 2.83 20.30 -2.99
CA LYS A 98 3.81 19.89 -4.01
C LYS A 98 4.96 20.89 -4.18
N ASN A 99 4.84 22.11 -3.67
CA ASN A 99 5.91 23.11 -3.75
C ASN A 99 6.95 22.91 -2.63
N GLU A 100 6.60 22.17 -1.58
CA GLU A 100 7.46 21.95 -0.42
C GLU A 100 7.98 20.52 -0.40
N LYS A 101 9.15 20.30 -1.03
CA LYS A 101 9.83 19.01 -1.05
C LYS A 101 10.61 18.79 0.23
N ALA A 102 10.51 17.59 0.77
CA ALA A 102 11.45 17.08 1.76
C ALA A 102 12.55 16.28 1.06
N VAL A 103 13.80 16.62 1.37
CA VAL A 103 14.98 16.00 0.77
C VAL A 103 15.88 15.44 1.86
N THR A 104 16.57 14.35 1.55
CA THR A 104 17.69 13.85 2.34
C THR A 104 18.90 14.79 2.23
N PRO A 105 19.93 14.62 3.09
CA PRO A 105 21.15 15.43 3.02
C PRO A 105 21.92 15.32 1.68
N ASP A 106 21.81 14.21 0.95
CA ASP A 106 22.36 14.05 -0.42
C ASP A 106 21.44 14.62 -1.53
N GLY A 107 20.32 15.26 -1.16
CA GLY A 107 19.42 15.93 -2.10
C GLY A 107 18.37 15.02 -2.75
N ARG A 108 18.26 13.76 -2.35
CA ARG A 108 17.22 12.85 -2.83
C ARG A 108 15.87 13.23 -2.23
N THR A 109 14.84 13.33 -3.07
CA THR A 109 13.48 13.61 -2.58
C THR A 109 12.93 12.41 -1.83
N ILE A 110 12.52 12.62 -0.58
CA ILE A 110 11.88 11.60 0.28
C ILE A 110 10.37 11.81 0.43
N GLY A 111 9.87 12.97 0.03
CA GLY A 111 8.48 13.31 0.20
C GLY A 111 8.16 14.75 -0.16
N TYR A 112 6.88 15.07 -0.01
CA TYR A 112 6.37 16.44 0.02
C TYR A 112 5.74 16.69 1.38
N LEU A 113 5.84 17.93 1.87
CA LEU A 113 5.23 18.34 3.12
C LEU A 113 3.70 18.34 3.00
N SER A 114 3.04 17.97 4.08
CA SER A 114 1.58 18.00 4.19
C SER A 114 1.12 19.03 5.21
N ARG A 115 -0.03 19.64 4.93
CA ARG A 115 -0.56 20.77 5.69
C ARG A 115 -1.80 20.39 6.49
N LEU A 116 -1.93 21.02 7.67
CA LEU A 116 -3.16 20.98 8.43
C LEU A 116 -4.12 22.03 7.87
N ILE A 117 -5.07 21.61 7.03
CA ILE A 117 -5.94 22.55 6.31
C ILE A 117 -7.28 22.84 7.00
N GLY A 118 -7.59 22.17 8.11
CA GLY A 118 -8.88 22.30 8.80
C GLY A 118 -9.22 21.10 9.68
N LYS A 119 -10.51 20.95 9.98
CA LYS A 119 -11.07 19.77 10.66
C LYS A 119 -11.63 18.81 9.62
N VAL A 120 -11.33 17.52 9.77
CA VAL A 120 -11.83 16.45 8.90
C VAL A 120 -12.70 15.51 9.71
N SER A 121 -13.83 15.11 9.13
CA SER A 121 -14.71 14.10 9.70
C SER A 121 -15.12 13.09 8.62
N PHE A 122 -15.40 11.87 9.06
CA PHE A 122 -15.99 10.79 8.28
C PHE A 122 -17.30 10.40 8.96
N ASN A 123 -18.43 10.67 8.31
CA ASN A 123 -19.73 10.87 8.94
C ASN A 123 -19.58 11.83 10.14
N ASP A 124 -20.18 11.49 11.27
CA ASP A 124 -20.12 12.30 12.50
C ASP A 124 -18.82 12.13 13.30
N VAL A 125 -17.86 11.34 12.79
CA VAL A 125 -16.64 10.99 13.52
C VAL A 125 -15.46 11.86 13.06
N LYS A 126 -14.95 12.68 13.98
CA LYS A 126 -13.80 13.56 13.74
C LYS A 126 -12.50 12.77 13.65
N ALA A 127 -11.72 13.02 12.61
CA ALA A 127 -10.36 12.55 12.49
C ALA A 127 -9.41 13.39 13.35
N ILE A 128 -8.42 12.75 13.96
CA ILE A 128 -7.42 13.38 14.81
C ILE A 128 -6.21 13.73 13.95
N PRO A 129 -5.67 14.95 14.00
CA PRO A 129 -4.44 15.29 13.32
C PRO A 129 -3.24 14.61 14.01
N LEU A 130 -2.44 13.88 13.24
CA LEU A 130 -1.23 13.20 13.69
C LEU A 130 -0.01 13.66 12.87
N PRO A 131 1.19 13.70 13.46
CA PRO A 131 2.42 13.99 12.73
C PRO A 131 2.70 12.86 11.72
N ARG A 132 2.95 13.24 10.47
CA ARG A 132 3.35 12.33 9.39
C ARG A 132 4.86 12.24 9.37
N ILE A 133 5.42 11.14 9.89
CA ILE A 133 6.86 10.91 9.96
C ILE A 133 7.26 9.87 8.93
N VAL A 134 8.33 10.14 8.18
CA VAL A 134 8.95 9.17 7.28
C VAL A 134 10.31 8.78 7.83
N LYS A 135 10.61 7.48 7.79
CA LYS A 135 11.88 6.90 8.21
C LYS A 135 12.66 6.44 6.99
N TYR A 136 13.95 6.75 6.94
CA TYR A 136 14.86 6.31 5.88
C TYR A 136 16.23 5.98 6.47
N LYS A 137 17.07 5.30 5.67
CA LYS A 137 18.45 5.00 6.07
C LYS A 137 19.41 6.06 5.54
N TRP A 138 20.28 6.53 6.41
CA TRP A 138 21.35 7.47 6.10
C TRP A 138 22.65 6.99 6.75
N HIS A 139 23.69 6.72 5.94
CA HIS A 139 24.96 6.12 6.39
C HIS A 139 24.80 4.91 7.34
N GLY A 140 23.85 4.02 7.05
CA GLY A 140 23.60 2.82 7.84
C GLY A 140 22.74 3.02 9.09
N ALA A 141 22.49 4.26 9.53
CA ALA A 141 21.58 4.59 10.60
C ALA A 141 20.15 4.83 10.07
N VAL A 142 19.13 4.53 10.88
CA VAL A 142 17.74 4.90 10.59
C VAL A 142 17.50 6.31 11.12
N VAL A 143 17.10 7.22 10.24
CA VAL A 143 16.77 8.61 10.55
C VAL A 143 15.30 8.83 10.22
N ASP A 144 14.63 9.68 11.00
CA ASP A 144 13.27 10.09 10.77
C ASP A 144 13.17 11.56 10.34
N THR A 145 12.12 11.89 9.59
CA THR A 145 11.84 13.25 9.14
C THR A 145 10.34 13.50 9.17
N LEU A 146 9.96 14.64 9.75
CA LEU A 146 8.59 15.10 9.79
C LEU A 146 8.19 15.67 8.43
N LEU A 147 7.19 15.07 7.80
CA LEU A 147 6.59 15.51 6.56
C LEU A 147 5.28 16.26 6.74
N GLY A 148 5.00 16.76 7.95
CA GLY A 148 3.80 17.54 8.26
C GLY A 148 2.72 16.74 8.97
N TRP A 149 1.45 16.91 8.56
CA TRP A 149 0.28 16.39 9.27
C TRP A 149 -0.58 15.47 8.40
N VAL A 150 -1.23 14.50 9.03
CA VAL A 150 -2.27 13.65 8.44
C VAL A 150 -3.49 13.64 9.37
N HIS A 151 -4.69 13.77 8.81
CA HIS A 151 -5.92 13.55 9.57
C HIS A 151 -6.20 12.07 9.60
N TYR A 152 -6.22 11.47 10.79
CA TYR A 152 -6.33 10.02 10.94
C TYR A 152 -7.47 9.64 11.88
N PHE A 153 -8.18 8.60 11.48
CA PHE A 153 -9.13 7.88 12.31
C PHE A 153 -8.82 6.39 12.25
N ALA A 154 -8.78 5.75 13.41
CA ALA A 154 -8.82 4.31 13.51
C ALA A 154 -9.58 3.89 14.75
N GLN A 155 -10.39 2.85 14.60
CA GLN A 155 -11.05 2.22 15.73
C GLN A 155 -10.00 1.54 16.63
N LYS A 156 -9.94 1.96 17.90
CA LYS A 156 -9.12 1.29 18.92
C LYS A 156 -9.74 -0.05 19.31
N HIS A 157 -8.90 -1.06 19.52
CA HIS A 157 -9.34 -2.38 19.96
C HIS A 157 -10.07 -2.29 21.31
N GLY A 158 -11.25 -2.90 21.42
CA GLY A 158 -12.03 -2.93 22.65
C GLY A 158 -12.92 -1.71 22.92
N SER A 159 -12.93 -0.68 22.06
CA SER A 159 -13.97 0.35 22.15
C SER A 159 -15.26 -0.19 21.54
N SER A 160 -16.35 -0.15 22.31
CA SER A 160 -17.71 -0.31 21.80
C SER A 160 -17.87 0.58 20.56
N ALA A 161 -18.39 -0.02 19.48
CA ALA A 161 -18.34 0.52 18.14
C ALA A 161 -18.91 1.95 18.08
N LEU A 162 -18.09 2.90 17.63
CA LEU A 162 -18.57 4.21 17.21
C LEU A 162 -18.62 4.34 15.68
N PHE A 163 -18.01 3.43 14.92
CA PHE A 163 -18.02 3.49 13.45
C PHE A 163 -17.67 2.16 12.75
N PRO A 164 -18.63 1.24 12.55
CA PRO A 164 -18.42 0.10 11.66
C PRO A 164 -18.32 0.58 10.21
N PHE A 165 -17.35 0.07 9.44
CA PHE A 165 -17.25 0.39 8.02
C PHE A 165 -18.51 -0.10 7.28
N PRO A 166 -19.31 0.79 6.66
CA PRO A 166 -20.56 0.42 6.02
C PRO A 166 -20.27 -0.15 4.63
N TYR A 167 -20.21 -1.47 4.47
CA TYR A 167 -19.96 -2.09 3.16
C TYR A 167 -21.13 -1.87 2.19
N ASN A 168 -20.82 -1.69 0.90
CA ASN A 168 -21.79 -1.48 -0.18
C ASN A 168 -22.79 -0.33 0.09
N SER A 169 -22.29 0.79 0.61
CA SER A 169 -23.04 1.98 1.02
C SER A 169 -22.21 3.23 0.68
N SER A 170 -22.28 4.29 1.49
CA SER A 170 -21.44 5.47 1.45
C SER A 170 -20.99 5.92 2.85
N ILE A 171 -19.96 6.76 2.86
CA ILE A 171 -19.47 7.50 4.03
C ILE A 171 -19.41 8.97 3.61
N GLU A 172 -20.07 9.85 4.35
CA GLU A 172 -19.96 11.30 4.17
C GLU A 172 -18.55 11.74 4.58
N PHE A 173 -17.84 12.41 3.69
CA PHE A 173 -16.63 13.12 4.00
C PHE A 173 -16.95 14.59 4.24
N LYS A 174 -16.46 15.14 5.35
CA LYS A 174 -16.57 16.56 5.68
C LYS A 174 -15.22 17.16 5.99
N LEU A 175 -14.88 18.24 5.28
CA LEU A 175 -13.75 19.11 5.58
C LEU A 175 -14.27 20.52 5.90
N GLU A 176 -13.97 20.98 7.11
CA GLU A 176 -14.20 22.35 7.58
C GLU A 176 -12.84 23.06 7.54
N PRO A 177 -12.50 23.75 6.43
CA PRO A 177 -11.20 24.36 6.29
C PRO A 177 -11.02 25.56 7.24
N ILE A 178 -9.76 25.91 7.53
CA ILE A 178 -9.45 27.11 8.34
C ILE A 178 -9.93 28.37 7.60
N VAL A 179 -9.82 28.39 6.28
CA VAL A 179 -10.27 29.47 5.39
C VAL A 179 -11.03 28.86 4.21
N GLY A 180 -12.19 29.43 3.87
CA GLY A 180 -13.02 29.00 2.75
C GLY A 180 -14.30 28.29 3.19
N ASN A 181 -15.01 27.72 2.22
CA ASN A 181 -16.28 27.02 2.45
C ASN A 181 -16.06 25.56 2.85
N ASN A 182 -17.01 25.01 3.59
CA ASN A 182 -17.04 23.58 3.92
C ASN A 182 -17.12 22.74 2.64
N ILE A 183 -16.36 21.64 2.60
CA ILE A 183 -16.39 20.64 1.53
C ILE A 183 -17.06 19.40 2.09
N ILE A 184 -18.16 18.97 1.46
CA ILE A 184 -18.96 17.82 1.88
C ILE A 184 -19.31 16.99 0.66
N PHE A 185 -19.09 15.68 0.70
CA PHE A 185 -19.49 14.74 -0.35
C PHE A 185 -19.49 13.31 0.16
N ASP A 186 -20.22 12.43 -0.52
CA ASP A 186 -20.27 11.00 -0.21
C ASP A 186 -19.17 10.20 -0.90
N ILE A 187 -18.51 9.32 -0.14
CA ILE A 187 -17.55 8.34 -0.65
C ILE A 187 -18.24 6.96 -0.68
N PRO A 188 -18.49 6.39 -1.86
CA PRO A 188 -19.14 5.10 -1.98
C PRO A 188 -18.17 3.99 -1.55
N THR A 189 -18.67 3.03 -0.77
CA THR A 189 -17.89 1.93 -0.25
C THR A 189 -18.07 0.66 -1.09
N PRO A 190 -17.04 -0.21 -1.17
CA PRO A 190 -17.16 -1.50 -1.86
C PRO A 190 -17.94 -2.53 -1.04
N LYS A 191 -18.42 -3.59 -1.71
CA LYS A 191 -18.93 -4.80 -1.05
C LYS A 191 -17.81 -5.46 -0.22
N GLU A 192 -18.16 -6.02 0.94
CA GLU A 192 -17.20 -6.71 1.83
C GLU A 192 -16.47 -7.82 1.06
N ILE A 193 -15.13 -7.86 1.15
CA ILE A 193 -14.33 -8.97 0.63
C ILE A 193 -14.02 -9.97 1.75
N VAL A 194 -14.26 -11.24 1.45
CA VAL A 194 -14.00 -12.38 2.33
C VAL A 194 -13.21 -13.41 1.53
N GLY A 195 -11.89 -13.31 1.64
CA GLY A 195 -10.97 -14.31 1.13
C GLY A 195 -10.84 -15.60 1.95
N LYS A 196 -10.25 -16.61 1.32
CA LYS A 196 -9.74 -17.86 1.88
C LYS A 196 -8.43 -18.20 1.18
N VAL A 197 -7.43 -18.62 1.95
CA VAL A 197 -6.15 -19.11 1.42
C VAL A 197 -6.13 -20.63 1.59
N ILE A 198 -5.90 -21.35 0.49
CA ILE A 198 -5.76 -22.80 0.46
C ILE A 198 -4.31 -23.12 0.10
N VAL A 199 -3.61 -23.78 1.02
CA VAL A 199 -2.20 -24.14 0.88
C VAL A 199 -2.09 -25.65 0.66
N HIS A 200 -1.33 -26.05 -0.36
CA HIS A 200 -0.99 -27.45 -0.64
C HIS A 200 0.53 -27.59 -0.77
N GLY A 201 1.08 -28.70 -0.33
CA GLY A 201 2.53 -28.93 -0.34
C GLY A 201 3.27 -28.14 0.75
N THR A 202 4.60 -28.11 0.67
CA THR A 202 5.48 -27.40 1.62
C THR A 202 6.63 -26.72 0.88
N VAL A 203 7.24 -25.71 1.51
CA VAL A 203 8.46 -25.11 0.96
C VAL A 203 9.59 -26.14 0.89
N ARG A 204 9.69 -27.01 1.91
CA ARG A 204 10.73 -28.05 2.01
C ARG A 204 10.69 -29.04 0.85
N ASN A 205 9.49 -29.45 0.42
CA ASN A 205 9.30 -30.42 -0.65
C ASN A 205 9.28 -29.78 -2.06
N LYS A 206 9.42 -28.45 -2.16
CA LYS A 206 9.42 -27.68 -3.43
C LYS A 206 8.15 -27.85 -4.28
N ASP A 207 7.05 -28.24 -3.64
CA ASP A 207 5.74 -28.53 -4.24
C ASP A 207 4.63 -27.56 -3.78
N LEU A 208 5.01 -26.49 -3.07
CA LEU A 208 4.10 -25.47 -2.55
C LEU A 208 3.21 -24.88 -3.66
N LYS A 209 1.90 -24.95 -3.43
CA LYS A 209 0.85 -24.32 -4.25
C LYS A 209 -0.09 -23.55 -3.33
N ILE A 210 -0.40 -22.31 -3.71
CA ILE A 210 -1.34 -21.47 -2.97
C ILE A 210 -2.49 -21.08 -3.90
N LYS A 211 -3.70 -21.48 -3.55
CA LYS A 211 -4.95 -21.06 -4.20
C LYS A 211 -5.68 -20.06 -3.32
N LEU A 212 -6.05 -18.93 -3.91
CA LEU A 212 -6.85 -17.88 -3.30
C LEU A 212 -8.29 -18.03 -3.77
N LYS A 213 -9.25 -17.95 -2.84
CA LYS A 213 -10.68 -17.87 -3.14
C LYS A 213 -11.31 -16.70 -2.42
N TRP A 214 -12.30 -16.05 -3.00
CA TRP A 214 -13.04 -14.96 -2.36
C TRP A 214 -14.48 -14.89 -2.87
N ASN A 215 -15.32 -14.09 -2.20
CA ASN A 215 -16.68 -13.81 -2.64
C ASN A 215 -16.67 -12.85 -3.85
N SER A 216 -16.73 -13.43 -5.06
CA SER A 216 -16.75 -12.69 -6.31
C SER A 216 -17.93 -11.72 -6.40
N ILE A 217 -17.75 -10.66 -7.19
CA ILE A 217 -18.85 -9.82 -7.68
C ILE A 217 -18.95 -9.82 -9.21
N ASP A 218 -18.08 -10.57 -9.90
CA ASP A 218 -18.02 -10.78 -11.35
C ASP A 218 -17.86 -9.49 -12.18
N HIS A 219 -17.30 -8.44 -11.56
CA HIS A 219 -16.92 -7.21 -12.24
C HIS A 219 -15.77 -6.50 -11.53
N GLY A 220 -14.98 -5.74 -12.31
CA GLY A 220 -13.84 -4.99 -11.81
C GLY A 220 -12.61 -5.87 -11.51
N ASP A 221 -11.68 -5.28 -10.77
CA ASP A 221 -10.42 -5.91 -10.41
C ASP A 221 -10.30 -6.07 -8.88
N ILE A 222 -9.61 -7.11 -8.46
CA ILE A 222 -9.15 -7.32 -7.08
C ILE A 222 -7.63 -7.17 -7.05
N LEU A 223 -7.14 -6.55 -5.97
CA LEU A 223 -5.73 -6.52 -5.66
C LEU A 223 -5.42 -7.53 -4.55
N PHE A 224 -4.41 -8.36 -4.76
CA PHE A 224 -3.76 -9.11 -3.70
C PHE A 224 -2.44 -8.44 -3.35
N ILE A 225 -2.18 -8.31 -2.06
CA ILE A 225 -0.86 -7.95 -1.57
C ILE A 225 -0.31 -9.14 -0.81
N VAL A 226 0.83 -9.63 -1.27
CA VAL A 226 1.55 -10.75 -0.64
C VAL A 226 2.75 -10.16 0.10
N GLY A 227 2.82 -10.45 1.39
CA GLY A 227 3.89 -9.97 2.25
C GLY A 227 4.37 -11.03 3.24
N GLY A 228 5.45 -10.72 3.94
CA GLY A 228 6.01 -11.55 5.01
C GLY A 228 5.99 -10.83 6.35
N MET A 229 5.89 -11.57 7.46
CA MET A 229 5.88 -11.02 8.82
C MET A 229 6.85 -11.80 9.70
N ASN A 230 7.65 -11.08 10.48
CA ASN A 230 8.53 -11.66 11.51
C ASN A 230 7.76 -11.82 12.83
N GLN A 231 8.25 -12.67 13.73
CA GLN A 231 7.61 -12.90 15.04
C GLN A 231 7.44 -11.64 15.89
N ASN A 232 8.36 -10.68 15.77
CA ASN A 232 8.39 -9.48 16.60
C ASN A 232 7.85 -8.22 15.90
N ASP A 233 7.53 -8.32 14.60
CA ASP A 233 7.02 -7.19 13.83
C ASP A 233 5.50 -7.24 13.83
N PHE A 234 4.82 -6.15 14.21
CA PHE A 234 3.36 -6.07 14.17
C PHE A 234 2.81 -5.75 12.76
N SER A 235 3.67 -5.31 11.86
CA SER A 235 3.32 -4.88 10.50
C SER A 235 3.96 -5.81 9.48
N PRO A 236 3.18 -6.35 8.53
CA PRO A 236 3.74 -7.15 7.46
C PRO A 236 4.65 -6.29 6.55
N PHE A 237 5.62 -6.95 5.93
CA PHE A 237 6.47 -6.39 4.90
C PHE A 237 5.90 -6.78 3.53
N PRO A 238 5.46 -5.83 2.69
CA PRO A 238 4.85 -6.13 1.41
C PRO A 238 5.95 -6.54 0.42
N LEU A 239 5.67 -7.52 -0.43
CA LEU A 239 6.63 -7.99 -1.43
C LEU A 239 6.06 -7.83 -2.84
N TYR A 240 4.83 -8.32 -3.03
CA TYR A 240 4.18 -8.37 -4.33
C TYR A 240 2.79 -7.77 -4.24
N LYS A 241 2.40 -7.08 -5.30
CA LYS A 241 1.03 -6.66 -5.55
C LYS A 241 0.57 -7.29 -6.85
N ILE A 242 -0.54 -8.00 -6.79
CA ILE A 242 -1.09 -8.79 -7.88
C ILE A 242 -2.48 -8.26 -8.18
N ARG A 243 -2.73 -7.77 -9.38
CA ARG A 243 -4.05 -7.37 -9.85
C ARG A 243 -4.64 -8.48 -10.71
N VAL A 244 -5.88 -8.85 -10.41
CA VAL A 244 -6.65 -9.85 -11.16
C VAL A 244 -8.08 -9.37 -11.37
N LYS A 245 -8.80 -9.98 -12.30
CA LYS A 245 -10.26 -9.81 -12.41
C LYS A 245 -10.98 -10.40 -11.19
N ASP A 246 -12.05 -9.76 -10.74
CA ASP A 246 -12.88 -10.25 -9.63
C ASP A 246 -13.72 -11.47 -10.10
N THR A 247 -13.09 -12.65 -10.22
CA THR A 247 -13.69 -13.92 -10.67
C THR A 247 -13.92 -14.93 -9.55
N GLY A 248 -13.47 -14.63 -8.32
CA GLY A 248 -13.66 -15.45 -7.13
C GLY A 248 -12.57 -16.48 -6.82
N GLU A 249 -11.66 -16.78 -7.75
CA GLU A 249 -10.47 -17.58 -7.46
C GLU A 249 -9.26 -17.30 -8.35
N VAL A 250 -8.06 -17.50 -7.80
CA VAL A 250 -6.80 -17.45 -8.55
C VAL A 250 -5.75 -18.34 -7.87
N ASN A 251 -4.83 -18.89 -8.67
CA ASN A 251 -3.63 -19.53 -8.12
C ASN A 251 -2.49 -18.51 -8.09
N ILE A 252 -1.74 -18.44 -6.99
CA ILE A 252 -0.52 -17.64 -6.97
C ILE A 252 0.50 -18.30 -7.91
N PRO A 253 1.07 -17.57 -8.89
CA PRO A 253 2.08 -18.10 -9.79
C PRO A 253 3.25 -18.73 -9.04
N ARG A 254 3.72 -19.89 -9.52
CA ARG A 254 4.81 -20.64 -8.86
C ARG A 254 6.09 -19.81 -8.80
N SER A 255 6.36 -19.02 -9.84
CA SER A 255 7.50 -18.10 -9.90
C SER A 255 7.53 -17.14 -8.71
N LEU A 256 6.40 -16.56 -8.31
CA LEU A 256 6.31 -15.66 -7.17
C LEU A 256 6.54 -16.35 -5.83
N LEU A 257 6.07 -17.60 -5.71
CA LEU A 257 6.32 -18.41 -4.52
C LEU A 257 7.82 -18.77 -4.42
N GLN A 258 8.48 -19.05 -5.54
CA GLN A 258 9.91 -19.37 -5.55
C GLN A 258 10.80 -18.18 -5.18
N THR A 259 10.39 -16.96 -5.52
CA THR A 259 11.12 -15.73 -5.16
C THR A 259 10.79 -15.22 -3.76
N PHE A 260 9.80 -15.79 -3.07
CA PHE A 260 9.45 -15.38 -1.71
C PHE A 260 10.57 -15.77 -0.71
N PRO A 261 11.07 -14.84 0.11
CA PRO A 261 12.19 -15.09 1.03
C PRO A 261 11.72 -15.81 2.31
N PHE A 262 11.33 -17.08 2.18
CA PHE A 262 10.79 -17.90 3.28
C PHE A 262 11.76 -18.07 4.47
N GLY A 263 13.07 -17.96 4.24
CA GLY A 263 14.06 -18.01 5.33
C GLY A 263 14.04 -16.80 6.26
N ARG A 264 13.51 -15.65 5.80
CA ARG A 264 13.46 -14.41 6.57
C ARG A 264 12.20 -14.30 7.42
N PHE A 265 11.06 -14.70 6.87
CA PHE A 265 9.75 -14.48 7.48
C PHE A 265 9.23 -15.75 8.17
N LYS A 266 8.50 -15.58 9.27
CA LYS A 266 7.84 -16.69 9.97
C LYS A 266 6.41 -16.93 9.49
N GLN A 267 5.79 -15.88 8.95
CA GLN A 267 4.44 -15.90 8.44
C GLN A 267 4.39 -15.25 7.06
N MET A 268 3.52 -15.76 6.21
CA MET A 268 3.09 -15.07 5.00
C MET A 268 1.74 -14.39 5.28
N VAL A 269 1.56 -13.18 4.77
CA VAL A 269 0.31 -12.44 4.85
C VAL A 269 -0.20 -12.21 3.44
N ILE A 270 -1.43 -12.64 3.19
CA ILE A 270 -2.12 -12.41 1.93
C ILE A 270 -3.30 -11.49 2.21
N SER A 271 -3.31 -10.35 1.55
CA SER A 271 -4.34 -9.34 1.72
C SER A 271 -5.17 -9.22 0.47
N PHE A 272 -6.46 -9.52 0.60
CA PHE A 272 -7.46 -9.36 -0.44
C PHE A 272 -8.01 -7.94 -0.35
N VAL A 273 -7.88 -7.15 -1.41
CA VAL A 273 -8.24 -5.73 -1.40
C VAL A 273 -9.20 -5.45 -2.56
N ARG A 274 -10.44 -5.09 -2.21
CA ARG A 274 -11.43 -4.57 -3.15
C ARG A 274 -11.52 -3.06 -2.99
N GLN A 275 -11.32 -2.32 -4.07
CA GLN A 275 -11.26 -0.85 -4.05
C GLN A 275 -12.45 -0.23 -4.78
N ARG A 276 -12.87 0.93 -4.31
CA ARG A 276 -13.82 1.80 -5.01
C ARG A 276 -13.27 3.23 -4.99
N PHE A 277 -12.94 3.73 -6.16
CA PHE A 277 -12.43 5.09 -6.35
C PHE A 277 -13.57 6.07 -6.61
N VAL A 278 -13.40 7.32 -6.15
CA VAL A 278 -14.22 8.45 -6.59
C VAL A 278 -13.44 9.20 -7.67
N GLY A 279 -14.00 9.23 -8.88
CA GLY A 279 -13.31 9.75 -10.06
C GLY A 279 -12.23 8.82 -10.61
N ASP A 280 -11.45 9.30 -11.57
CA ASP A 280 -10.35 8.56 -12.18
C ASP A 280 -9.06 8.73 -11.34
N PRO A 281 -8.54 7.67 -10.70
CA PRO A 281 -7.32 7.74 -9.89
C PRO A 281 -6.04 7.98 -10.72
N ARG A 282 -6.09 7.81 -12.05
CA ARG A 282 -4.92 7.97 -12.94
C ARG A 282 -4.74 9.41 -13.44
N ASN A 283 -5.78 10.23 -13.38
CA ASN A 283 -5.83 11.56 -13.99
C ASN A 283 -6.19 12.69 -13.00
N GLY A 284 -5.95 12.49 -11.71
CA GLY A 284 -6.39 13.42 -10.66
C GLY A 284 -5.27 14.08 -9.85
N ASP A 285 -5.46 15.35 -9.51
CA ASP A 285 -4.74 16.00 -8.40
C ASP A 285 -5.18 15.47 -7.02
N GLN A 286 -6.19 14.59 -6.98
CA GLN A 286 -6.73 13.98 -5.78
C GLN A 286 -6.95 12.47 -5.98
N ILE A 287 -6.71 11.68 -4.93
CA ILE A 287 -7.12 10.27 -4.85
C ILE A 287 -8.09 10.13 -3.70
N ILE A 288 -9.28 9.65 -4.00
CA ILE A 288 -10.31 9.35 -2.99
C ILE A 288 -10.71 7.90 -3.19
N VAL A 289 -10.48 7.07 -2.18
CA VAL A 289 -10.68 5.61 -2.29
C VAL A 289 -11.27 5.03 -1.01
N ALA A 290 -12.29 4.20 -1.18
CA ALA A 290 -12.79 3.32 -0.13
C ALA A 290 -12.41 1.87 -0.45
N GLN A 291 -12.00 1.11 0.57
CA GLN A 291 -11.45 -0.23 0.40
C GLN A 291 -12.05 -1.21 1.40
N SER A 292 -12.34 -2.42 0.93
CA SER A 292 -12.57 -3.58 1.79
C SER A 292 -11.34 -4.46 1.72
N ILE A 293 -10.76 -4.76 2.88
CA ILE A 293 -9.49 -5.47 3.02
C ILE A 293 -9.72 -6.70 3.89
N HIS A 294 -9.30 -7.87 3.41
CA HIS A 294 -9.21 -9.08 4.23
C HIS A 294 -7.77 -9.59 4.24
N ASN A 295 -7.09 -9.38 5.36
CA ASN A 295 -5.75 -9.87 5.63
C ASN A 295 -5.84 -11.28 6.23
N ILE A 296 -5.18 -12.25 5.60
CA ILE A 296 -5.09 -13.64 6.08
C ILE A 296 -3.62 -13.95 6.35
N LYS A 297 -3.32 -14.27 7.60
CA LYS A 297 -1.99 -14.71 8.03
C LYS A 297 -1.92 -16.23 7.98
N ILE A 298 -0.89 -16.75 7.34
CA ILE A 298 -0.55 -18.17 7.33
C ILE A 298 0.85 -18.36 7.89
N ASP A 299 1.03 -19.37 8.73
CA ASP A 299 2.36 -19.79 9.16
C ASP A 299 3.11 -20.33 7.92
N VAL A 300 4.41 -20.03 7.80
CA VAL A 300 5.20 -20.49 6.64
C VAL A 300 5.19 -22.03 6.59
N PRO A 301 4.70 -22.63 5.47
CA PRO A 301 4.47 -24.07 5.36
C PRO A 301 5.70 -24.89 4.95
#